data_AF-A0A5N7XZA1-F1
#
_entry.id   AF-A0A5N7XZA1-F1
#
_cell.length_a   1.000
_cell.length_b   1.000
_cell.length_c   1.000
_cell.angle_alpha   90.00
_cell.angle_beta   90.00
_cell.angle_gamma   90.00
#
_symmetry.space_group_name_H-M   'P 1'
#
loop_
_entity.id
_entity.type
_entity.pdbx_description
1 polymer ?
#
loop_
_entity_poly.entity_id
_entity_poly.type
_entity_poly.pdbx_seq_one_letter_code
_entity_poly.pdbx_strand_id
1 'polypeptide(L)' 'MTTRIAIIGAGPCGLAQLRAFQSAAAKGAEIPELVCFEKQSDWGGMWNYTWRTGLDEHGEPVHG' A
#
# COMPACT_ATOMS: atom_id res chain seq x y z
N MET A 1 -20.06 -5.71 -14.30
CA MET A 1 -18.98 -4.77 -13.99
C MET A 1 -18.06 -5.44 -12.99
N THR A 2 -16.76 -5.44 -13.23
CA THR A 2 -15.78 -6.02 -12.30
C THR A 2 -15.59 -5.07 -11.12
N THR A 3 -15.64 -5.58 -9.88
CA THR A 3 -15.41 -4.77 -8.68
C THR A 3 -13.97 -4.26 -8.67
N ARG A 4 -13.77 -2.98 -8.32
CA ARG A 4 -12.44 -2.35 -8.17
C ARG A 4 -12.26 -1.90 -6.72
N ILE A 5 -11.12 -2.22 -6.12
CA ILE A 5 -10.79 -1.89 -4.73
C ILE A 5 -9.53 -1.01 -4.69
N ALA A 6 -9.64 0.13 -4.01
CA ALA A 6 -8.50 0.98 -3.67
C ALA A 6 -7.98 0.63 -2.27
N ILE A 7 -6.67 0.43 -2.14
CA ILE A 7 -5.96 0.28 -0.87
C ILE A 7 -5.12 1.54 -0.68
N ILE A 8 -5.27 2.23 0.45
CA ILE A 8 -4.56 3.48 0.75
C ILE A 8 -3.48 3.20 1.80
N GLY A 9 -2.23 3.30 1.38
CA GLY A 9 -1.03 2.98 2.16
C GLY A 9 -0.47 1.59 1.84
N ALA A 10 0.83 1.52 1.58
CA ALA A 10 1.62 0.30 1.38
C ALA A 10 2.53 -0.01 2.58
N GLY A 11 2.09 0.34 3.78
CA GLY A 11 2.63 -0.17 5.04
C GLY A 11 2.19 -1.63 5.32
N PRO A 12 2.54 -2.21 6.48
CA PRO A 12 2.25 -3.61 6.79
C PRO A 12 0.78 -4.02 6.59
N CYS A 13 -0.17 -3.16 6.95
CA CYS A 13 -1.60 -3.44 6.76
C CYS A 13 -2.00 -3.49 5.28
N GLY A 14 -1.56 -2.53 4.46
CA GLY A 14 -1.86 -2.51 3.03
C GLY A 14 -1.20 -3.67 2.29
N LEU A 15 0.05 -3.98 2.63
CA LEU A 15 0.76 -5.16 2.10
C LEU A 15 0.10 -6.47 2.53
N ALA A 16 -0.37 -6.57 3.78
CA ALA A 16 -1.13 -7.73 4.24
C ALA A 16 -2.46 -7.87 3.49
N GLN A 17 -3.14 -6.77 3.18
CA GLN A 17 -4.38 -6.79 2.39
C GLN A 17 -4.12 -7.26 0.95
N LEU A 18 -3.07 -6.76 0.30
CA LEU A 18 -2.63 -7.24 -1.02
C LEU A 18 -2.26 -8.73 -0.97
N ARG A 19 -1.51 -9.14 0.06
CA ARG A 19 -1.11 -10.53 0.27
C ARG A 19 -2.32 -11.45 0.49
N ALA A 20 -3.36 -10.98 1.17
CA ALA A 20 -4.59 -11.73 1.40
C ALA A 20 -5.29 -12.04 0.06
N PHE A 21 -5.45 -11.02 -0.81
CA PHE A 21 -6.01 -11.23 -2.14
C PHE A 21 -5.14 -12.14 -3.00
N GLN A 22 -3.81 -11.92 -2.99
CA GLN A 22 -2.89 -12.80 -3.71
C GLN A 22 -2.99 -14.26 -3.23
N SER A 23 -3.17 -14.49 -1.92
CA SER A 23 -3.36 -15.83 -1.36
C SER A 23 -4.68 -16.47 -1.79
N ALA A 24 -5.75 -15.68 -1.94
CA ALA A 24 -7.03 -16.15 -2.48
C ALA A 24 -6.92 -16.51 -3.98
N ALA A 25 -6.27 -15.65 -4.77
CA ALA A 25 -6.01 -15.91 -6.18
C ALA A 25 -5.15 -17.16 -6.40
N ALA A 26 -4.12 -17.37 -5.56
CA ALA A 26 -3.31 -18.59 -5.59
C ALA A 26 -4.10 -19.88 -5.30
N LYS A 27 -5.27 -19.77 -4.66
CA LYS A 27 -6.21 -20.87 -4.42
C LYS A 27 -7.30 -20.99 -5.52
N GLY A 28 -7.19 -20.20 -6.59
CA GLY A 28 -8.11 -20.21 -7.73
C GLY A 28 -9.36 -19.35 -7.57
N ALA A 29 -9.44 -18.51 -6.53
CA ALA A 29 -10.55 -17.57 -6.38
C ALA A 29 -10.42 -16.42 -7.39
N GLU A 30 -11.54 -16.00 -7.99
CA GLU A 30 -11.61 -14.75 -8.73
C GLU A 30 -11.49 -13.57 -7.75
N ILE A 31 -10.53 -12.68 -7.99
CA ILE A 31 -10.30 -11.50 -7.16
C ILE A 31 -10.63 -10.23 -7.95
N PRO A 32 -11.07 -9.15 -7.27
CA PRO A 32 -11.31 -7.87 -7.91
C PRO A 32 -10.01 -7.24 -8.42
N GLU A 33 -10.13 -6.20 -9.25
CA GLU A 33 -9.00 -5.35 -9.59
C GLU A 33 -8.58 -4.56 -8.33
N LEU A 34 -7.29 -4.55 -8.04
CA LEU A 34 -6.71 -3.87 -6.89
C LEU A 34 -5.80 -2.75 -7.35
N VAL A 35 -5.94 -1.57 -6.75
CA VAL A 35 -4.98 -0.47 -6.89
C VAL A 35 -4.55 -0.03 -5.50
N CYS A 36 -3.25 -0.13 -5.21
CA CYS A 36 -2.66 0.34 -3.97
C CYS A 36 -1.94 1.67 -4.21
N PHE A 37 -2.23 2.67 -3.38
CA PHE A 37 -1.60 3.98 -3.44
C PHE A 37 -0.72 4.18 -2.22
N GLU A 38 0.54 4.54 -2.44
CA GLU A 38 1.50 4.90 -1.41
C GLU A 38 2.10 6.25 -1.79
N LYS A 39 2.22 7.15 -0.81
CA LYS A 39 2.80 8.49 -1.02
C LYS A 39 4.32 8.44 -0.97
N GLN A 40 4.87 7.52 -0.18
CA GLN A 40 6.31 7.30 -0.11
C GLN A 40 6.83 6.67 -1.41
N SER A 41 8.14 6.81 -1.66
CA SER A 41 8.80 6.23 -2.84
C SER A 41 8.97 4.72 -2.77
N ASP A 42 8.85 4.13 -1.58
CA ASP A 42 8.93 2.69 -1.36
C ASP A 42 7.89 2.26 -0.30
N TRP A 43 7.52 0.98 -0.32
CA TRP A 43 6.61 0.38 0.64
C TRP A 43 7.25 0.19 2.03
N GLY A 44 6.46 -0.28 2.99
CA GLY A 44 6.92 -0.55 4.36
C GLY A 44 6.38 0.44 5.39
N GLY A 45 5.86 1.59 4.97
CA GLY A 45 5.23 2.58 5.85
C GLY A 45 6.19 3.04 6.95
N MET A 46 5.80 2.86 8.21
CA MET A 46 6.64 3.13 9.40
C MET A 46 8.04 2.51 9.34
N TRP A 47 8.20 1.38 8.65
CA TRP A 47 9.46 0.64 8.59
C TRP A 47 10.42 1.17 7.52
N ASN A 48 9.96 2.09 6.66
CA ASN A 48 10.77 2.73 5.64
C ASN A 48 11.44 3.99 6.22
N TYR A 49 12.68 3.83 6.67
CA TYR A 49 13.41 4.91 7.32
C TYR A 49 13.70 6.08 6.37
N THR A 50 13.49 7.29 6.86
CA THR A 50 13.92 8.53 6.20
C THR A 50 14.62 9.45 7.19
N TRP A 51 15.60 10.21 6.69
CA TRP A 51 16.28 11.25 7.45
C TRP A 51 15.49 12.58 7.48
N ARG A 52 14.46 12.71 6.64
CA ARG A 52 13.64 13.92 6.53
C ARG A 52 12.79 14.12 7.79
N THR A 53 12.54 15.38 8.12
CA THR A 53 11.66 15.79 9.22
C THR A 53 10.68 16.86 8.75
N GLY A 54 9.50 16.93 9.36
CA GLY A 54 8.45 17.87 8.95
C GLY A 54 7.76 17.45 7.65
N LEU A 55 8.29 17.89 6.50
CA LEU A 55 7.73 17.63 5.17
C LEU A 55 8.69 16.80 4.29
N ASP A 56 8.14 16.00 3.38
CA ASP A 56 8.89 15.27 2.36
C ASP A 56 9.21 16.12 1.12
N GLU A 57 9.86 15.53 0.10
CA GLU A 57 10.22 16.21 -1.16
C GLU A 57 9.04 16.79 -1.94
N HIS A 58 7.81 16.36 -1.65
CA HIS A 58 6.60 16.80 -2.33
C HIS A 58 5.81 17.81 -1.48
N GLY A 59 6.30 18.17 -0.29
CA GLY A 59 5.60 19.06 0.63
C GLY A 59 4.53 18.36 1.46
N GLU A 60 4.45 17.03 1.42
CA GLU A 60 3.54 16.24 2.24
C GLU A 60 4.17 15.98 3.62
N PRO A 61 3.39 15.85 4.71
CA PRO A 61 3.93 15.51 6.02
C PRO A 61 4.75 14.22 5.99
N VAL A 62 5.96 14.22 6.54
CA VAL A 62 6.76 12.99 6.68
C VAL A 62 5.92 11.95 7.42
N HIS A 63 5.85 10.75 6.86
CA HIS A 63 5.09 9.67 7.46
C HIS A 63 5.75 9.27 8.77
N GLY A 64 5.02 9.47 9.86
CA GLY A 64 5.47 9.18 11.21
C GLY A 64 5.31 7.73 11.56
#